data_AF-A0AAD7ABA8-F1
#
_entry.id   AF-A0AAD7ABA8-F1
#
_cell.length_a   1.000
_cell.length_b   1.000
_cell.length_c   1.000
_cell.angle_alpha   90.00
_cell.angle_beta   90.00
_cell.angle_gamma   90.00
#
_symmetry.space_group_name_H-M   'P 1'
#
loop_
_entity.id
_entity.type
_entity.pdbx_description
1 polymer ?
#
loop_
_entity_poly.entity_id
_entity_poly.type
_entity_poly.pdbx_seq_one_letter_code
_entity_poly.pdbx_strand_id
1 'polypeptide(L)'
;MQSISALRRYSDIISTAVDDIERAYTSSGIALPSLDDSGPFDENDPAEVLRQNAAVSAAAKNIIAAAAHISATVSDPRWVAVNMAKSYHLSSCLRAASELDVVEILREAGPKGANASDIATLSGVDEGLMARILRLLATHHVFREVSPGVFTNNRISSTLDKGKSVSVLPATYVLYACSSLLVGSSGTAAMAEHTADIACKGAAYLVESMSKPNPRLKLPFNVAFATEKPFFTWMQEPQNRYPVTRQVQVLTWRHDAGFDWNQLPAGGRIVDVGGGIGHVSLTIAKKYPHLRIVNQDLGQAIELSKAHWAETFVEHLDKQMVEFQVHDFLAPQPVKDAAVFFLRFILHNWADEQAAVILRHLRAAALPTTRLVIAENILPFAARVDSEDSNLGEEEEDRIPGAARPVAEVPLLPNWGTASANLYFLDLSMHILVGGVERTIDGFRGLLAKGGWRLVEVRHAAGLPLSHLVAAP
;
A
#
# COMPACT_ATOMS: atom_id res chain seq x y z
N MET A 1 13.35 23.65 32.30
CA MET A 1 12.08 24.38 32.08
C MET A 1 11.56 24.25 30.64
N GLN A 2 12.41 24.31 29.61
CA GLN A 2 12.00 24.19 28.19
C GLN A 2 11.43 22.81 27.76
N SER A 3 11.83 21.70 28.38
CA SER A 3 11.35 20.35 27.98
C SER A 3 9.91 20.04 28.46
N ILE A 4 9.54 20.45 29.68
CA ILE A 4 8.17 20.29 30.19
C ILE A 4 7.21 21.17 29.38
N SER A 5 7.63 22.37 28.97
CA SER A 5 6.83 23.19 28.04
C SER A 5 6.70 22.54 26.66
N ALA A 6 7.68 21.77 26.19
CA ALA A 6 7.59 21.06 24.92
C ALA A 6 6.61 19.88 24.97
N LEU A 7 6.64 19.05 26.03
CA LEU A 7 5.70 17.95 26.21
C LEU A 7 4.24 18.44 26.32
N ARG A 8 4.02 19.57 27.01
CA ARG A 8 2.69 20.20 27.10
C ARG A 8 2.14 20.58 25.73
N ARG A 9 2.97 21.15 24.83
CA ARG A 9 2.53 21.48 23.47
C ARG A 9 2.03 20.26 22.69
N TYR A 10 2.70 19.12 22.81
CA TYR A 10 2.22 17.87 22.19
C TYR A 10 0.95 17.34 22.85
N SER A 11 0.82 17.47 24.18
CA SER A 11 -0.42 17.14 24.89
C SER A 11 -1.59 18.00 24.42
N ASP A 12 -1.39 19.31 24.26
CA ASP A 12 -2.42 20.24 23.78
C ASP A 12 -2.88 19.86 22.36
N ILE A 13 -1.93 19.50 21.48
CA ILE A 13 -2.23 19.00 20.13
C ILE A 13 -3.08 17.72 20.18
N ILE A 14 -2.74 16.78 21.07
CA ILE A 14 -3.54 15.55 21.25
C ILE A 14 -4.95 15.92 21.72
N SER A 15 -5.08 16.77 22.73
CA SER A 15 -6.39 17.18 23.27
C SER A 15 -7.26 17.86 22.21
N THR A 16 -6.73 18.84 21.48
CA THR A 16 -7.47 19.50 20.39
C THR A 16 -7.89 18.52 19.30
N ALA A 17 -6.99 17.62 18.88
CA ALA A 17 -7.30 16.65 17.86
C ALA A 17 -8.33 15.59 18.33
N VAL A 18 -8.34 15.23 19.61
CA VAL A 18 -9.38 14.38 20.21
C VAL A 18 -10.73 15.10 20.14
N ASP A 19 -10.80 16.37 20.55
CA ASP A 19 -12.02 17.17 20.48
C ASP A 19 -12.57 17.27 19.04
N ASP A 20 -11.68 17.40 18.05
CA ASP A 20 -12.05 17.45 16.63
C ASP A 20 -12.64 16.12 16.14
N ILE A 21 -12.04 14.99 16.53
CA ILE A 21 -12.57 13.65 16.21
C ILE A 21 -13.93 13.45 16.89
N GLU A 22 -14.03 13.69 18.20
CA GLU A 22 -15.27 13.51 18.95
C GLU A 22 -16.40 14.37 18.37
N ARG A 23 -16.10 15.61 18.00
CA ARG A 23 -17.07 16.51 17.34
C ARG A 23 -17.51 15.97 15.99
N ALA A 24 -16.59 15.47 15.17
CA ALA A 24 -16.91 14.91 13.85
C ALA A 24 -17.82 13.68 13.95
N TYR A 25 -17.52 12.76 14.87
CA TYR A 25 -18.33 11.57 15.13
C TYR A 25 -19.71 11.93 15.73
N THR A 26 -19.73 12.79 16.75
CA THR A 26 -20.97 13.22 17.40
C THR A 26 -21.90 13.97 16.44
N SER A 27 -21.37 14.91 15.64
CA SER A 27 -22.16 15.67 14.67
C SER A 27 -22.71 14.81 13.52
N SER A 28 -22.06 13.68 13.22
CA SER A 28 -22.52 12.71 12.24
C SER A 28 -23.50 11.68 12.83
N GLY A 29 -23.72 11.68 14.15
CA GLY A 29 -24.53 10.66 14.84
C GLY A 29 -23.92 9.25 14.81
N ILE A 30 -22.60 9.14 14.59
CA ILE A 30 -21.87 7.88 14.46
C ILE A 30 -21.00 7.69 15.71
N ALA A 31 -20.98 6.49 16.28
CA ALA A 31 -20.12 6.19 17.43
C ALA A 31 -18.66 5.98 16.99
N LEU A 32 -17.71 6.49 17.76
CA LEU A 32 -16.29 6.20 17.55
C LEU A 32 -16.03 4.72 17.89
N PRO A 33 -15.46 3.91 16.98
CA PRO A 33 -15.27 2.50 17.25
C PRO A 33 -14.17 2.23 18.28
N SER A 34 -14.32 1.15 19.05
CA SER A 34 -13.33 0.73 20.02
C SER A 34 -12.23 -0.11 19.37
N LEU A 35 -11.00 0.03 19.87
CA LEU A 35 -9.91 -0.88 19.52
C LEU A 35 -10.24 -2.33 19.91
N ASP A 36 -10.94 -2.52 21.03
CA ASP A 36 -11.26 -3.83 21.60
C ASP A 36 -12.46 -4.53 20.93
N ASP A 37 -13.06 -3.92 19.91
CA ASP A 37 -14.14 -4.55 19.13
C ASP A 37 -13.58 -5.81 18.45
N SER A 38 -14.08 -6.98 18.85
CA SER A 38 -13.68 -8.29 18.32
C SER A 38 -14.46 -8.71 17.08
N GLY A 39 -15.39 -7.87 16.62
CA GLY A 39 -16.17 -8.09 15.41
C GLY A 39 -15.33 -8.02 14.13
N PRO A 40 -15.83 -8.58 13.02
CA PRO A 40 -15.18 -8.46 11.72
C PRO A 40 -15.01 -6.99 11.34
N PHE A 41 -13.86 -6.64 10.75
CA PHE A 41 -13.68 -5.32 10.16
C PHE A 41 -14.52 -5.20 8.88
N ASP A 42 -15.29 -4.13 8.75
CA ASP A 42 -16.03 -3.77 7.54
C ASP A 42 -15.58 -2.39 7.07
N GLU A 43 -15.00 -2.34 5.87
CA GLU A 43 -14.54 -1.09 5.25
C GLU A 43 -15.70 -0.13 4.89
N ASN A 44 -16.91 -0.66 4.76
CA ASN A 44 -18.11 0.10 4.43
C ASN A 44 -18.87 0.57 5.68
N ASP A 45 -18.40 0.20 6.88
CA ASP A 45 -18.97 0.71 8.12
C ASP A 45 -18.92 2.25 8.13
N PRO A 46 -20.04 2.95 8.44
CA PRO A 46 -20.07 4.41 8.43
C PRO A 46 -18.98 5.07 9.28
N ALA A 47 -18.55 4.44 10.37
CA ALA A 47 -17.49 4.93 11.22
C ALA A 47 -16.11 4.81 10.57
N GLU A 48 -15.87 3.78 9.76
CA GLU A 48 -14.63 3.61 9.00
C GLU A 48 -14.60 4.52 7.76
N VAL A 49 -15.75 4.74 7.12
CA VAL A 49 -15.88 5.75 6.06
C VAL A 49 -15.61 7.15 6.62
N LEU A 50 -16.18 7.49 7.79
CA LEU A 50 -15.95 8.79 8.43
C LEU A 50 -14.47 8.98 8.83
N ARG A 51 -13.75 7.91 9.17
CA ARG A 51 -12.31 7.97 9.45
C ARG A 51 -11.49 8.47 8.26
N GLN A 52 -11.96 8.24 7.04
CA GLN A 52 -11.31 8.72 5.81
C GLN A 52 -11.59 10.20 5.50
N ASN A 53 -12.51 10.85 6.23
CA ASN A 53 -12.73 12.28 6.11
C ASN A 53 -11.43 13.05 6.36
N ALA A 54 -11.15 14.07 5.54
CA ALA A 54 -9.89 14.80 5.58
C ALA A 54 -9.60 15.41 6.97
N ALA A 55 -10.62 15.96 7.65
CA ALA A 55 -10.46 16.56 8.97
C ALA A 55 -10.17 15.49 10.05
N VAL A 56 -10.94 14.40 10.05
CA VAL A 56 -10.77 13.27 10.99
C VAL A 56 -9.40 12.61 10.80
N SER A 57 -9.00 12.37 9.55
CA SER A 57 -7.69 11.80 9.19
C SER A 57 -6.53 12.72 9.62
N ALA A 58 -6.66 14.04 9.42
CA ALA A 58 -5.66 15.00 9.85
C ALA A 58 -5.53 15.06 11.39
N ALA A 59 -6.65 15.08 12.11
CA ALA A 59 -6.67 15.02 13.57
C ALA A 59 -6.04 13.72 14.09
N ALA A 60 -6.39 12.57 13.50
CA ALA A 60 -5.78 11.28 13.86
C ALA A 60 -4.26 11.27 13.64
N LYS A 61 -3.78 11.81 12.51
CA LYS A 61 -2.33 11.95 12.24
C LYS A 61 -1.65 12.86 13.27
N ASN A 62 -2.29 13.94 13.70
CA ASN A 62 -1.77 14.81 14.75
C ASN A 62 -1.61 14.07 16.08
N ILE A 63 -2.62 13.28 16.49
CA ILE A 63 -2.55 12.44 17.70
C ILE A 63 -1.39 11.44 17.59
N ILE A 64 -1.31 10.67 16.51
CA ILE A 64 -0.30 9.63 16.33
C ILE A 64 1.11 10.24 16.33
N ALA A 65 1.30 11.35 15.60
CA ALA A 65 2.59 12.03 15.52
C ALA A 65 3.02 12.63 16.86
N ALA A 66 2.11 13.29 17.57
CA ALA A 66 2.37 13.86 18.90
C ALA A 66 2.65 12.77 19.94
N ALA A 67 1.86 11.69 19.96
CA ALA A 67 2.03 10.57 20.87
C ALA A 67 3.35 9.84 20.63
N ALA A 68 3.76 9.67 19.36
CA ALA A 68 5.05 9.11 19.01
C ALA A 68 6.20 10.01 19.47
N HIS A 69 6.08 11.33 19.32
CA HIS A 69 7.07 12.28 19.81
C HIS A 69 7.20 12.23 21.34
N ILE A 70 6.07 12.25 22.07
CA ILE A 70 6.05 12.11 23.53
C ILE A 70 6.72 10.79 23.92
N SER A 71 6.33 9.67 23.31
CA SER A 71 6.88 8.35 23.60
C SER A 71 8.39 8.30 23.39
N ALA A 72 8.89 8.86 22.27
CA ALA A 72 10.32 8.95 21.99
C ALA A 72 11.06 9.87 22.98
N THR A 73 10.42 10.95 23.44
CA THR A 73 11.02 11.92 24.37
C THR A 73 11.17 11.37 25.79
N VAL A 74 10.18 10.59 26.25
CA VAL A 74 10.18 10.07 27.63
C VAL A 74 10.89 8.72 27.77
N SER A 75 11.09 8.00 26.67
CA SER A 75 11.76 6.70 26.67
C SER A 75 13.28 6.85 26.82
N ASP A 76 13.92 5.84 27.41
CA ASP A 76 15.37 5.73 27.36
C ASP A 76 15.81 5.49 25.90
N PRO A 77 16.63 6.38 25.31
CA PRO A 77 16.99 6.28 23.90
C PRO A 77 17.74 4.99 23.55
N ARG A 78 18.42 4.36 24.51
CA ARG A 78 19.11 3.07 24.31
C ARG A 78 18.10 1.95 24.10
N TRP A 79 17.03 1.93 24.90
CA TRP A 79 15.95 0.96 24.76
C TRP A 79 15.15 1.17 23.48
N VAL A 80 14.91 2.42 23.08
CA VAL A 80 14.28 2.72 21.78
C VAL A 80 15.07 2.11 20.63
N ALA A 81 16.38 2.36 20.56
CA ALA A 81 17.25 1.82 19.51
C ALA A 81 17.29 0.28 19.49
N VAL A 82 17.45 -0.35 20.66
CA VAL A 82 17.49 -1.81 20.78
C VAL A 82 16.14 -2.45 20.42
N ASN A 83 15.02 -1.84 20.78
CA ASN A 83 13.70 -2.35 20.44
C ASN A 83 13.42 -2.21 18.93
N MET A 84 13.85 -1.11 18.30
CA MET A 84 13.77 -0.95 16.85
C MET A 84 14.56 -2.05 16.12
N ALA A 85 15.76 -2.39 16.59
CA ALA A 85 16.55 -3.48 16.03
C ALA A 85 15.88 -4.86 16.16
N LYS A 86 14.94 -5.01 17.10
CA LYS A 86 14.17 -6.25 17.32
C LYS A 86 12.81 -6.25 16.62
N SER A 87 12.43 -5.18 15.90
CA SER A 87 11.11 -5.05 15.27
C SER A 87 10.77 -6.16 14.27
N TYR A 88 11.77 -6.86 13.72
CA TYR A 88 11.57 -8.03 12.86
C TYR A 88 10.77 -9.16 13.53
N HIS A 89 10.80 -9.28 14.86
CA HIS A 89 9.97 -10.23 15.60
C HIS A 89 8.49 -9.91 15.43
N LEU A 90 8.11 -8.63 15.49
CA LEU A 90 6.70 -8.22 15.34
C LEU A 90 6.19 -8.57 13.94
N SER A 91 6.97 -8.26 12.90
CA SER A 91 6.64 -8.62 11.51
C SER A 91 6.50 -10.14 11.33
N SER A 92 7.45 -10.91 11.86
CA SER A 92 7.44 -12.38 11.76
C SER A 92 6.26 -13.00 12.51
N CYS A 93 5.95 -12.51 13.71
CA CYS A 93 4.82 -12.96 14.52
C CYS A 93 3.48 -12.61 13.86
N LEU A 94 3.34 -11.41 13.30
CA LEU A 94 2.12 -10.99 12.61
C LEU A 94 1.83 -11.90 11.42
N ARG A 95 2.86 -12.21 10.62
CA ARG A 95 2.76 -13.19 9.53
C ARG A 95 2.37 -14.56 10.04
N ALA A 96 3.02 -15.05 11.09
CA ALA A 96 2.70 -16.37 11.65
C ALA A 96 1.22 -16.44 12.08
N ALA A 97 0.71 -15.42 12.77
CA ALA A 97 -0.70 -15.37 13.16
C ALA A 97 -1.65 -15.34 11.94
N SER A 98 -1.30 -14.61 10.90
CA SER A 98 -2.07 -14.55 9.65
C SER A 98 -2.05 -15.89 8.91
N GLU A 99 -0.87 -16.43 8.61
CA GLU A 99 -0.72 -17.65 7.78
C GLU A 99 -1.14 -18.93 8.52
N LEU A 100 -1.19 -18.93 9.86
CA LEU A 100 -1.70 -20.03 10.68
C LEU A 100 -3.19 -19.88 11.01
N ASP A 101 -3.90 -18.98 10.33
CA ASP A 101 -5.35 -18.79 10.41
C ASP A 101 -5.86 -18.51 11.85
N VAL A 102 -5.02 -17.87 12.69
CA VAL A 102 -5.36 -17.53 14.08
C VAL A 102 -6.53 -16.56 14.13
N VAL A 103 -6.61 -15.65 13.16
CA VAL A 103 -7.67 -14.62 13.08
C VAL A 103 -9.03 -15.28 12.87
N GLU A 104 -9.10 -16.27 11.98
CA GLU A 104 -10.33 -17.01 11.69
C GLU A 104 -10.75 -17.89 12.88
N ILE A 105 -9.79 -18.57 13.53
CA ILE A 105 -10.02 -19.33 14.76
C ILE A 105 -10.63 -18.43 15.84
N LEU A 106 -10.04 -17.26 16.06
CA LEU A 106 -10.51 -16.30 17.06
C LEU A 106 -11.84 -15.64 16.68
N ARG A 107 -12.12 -15.45 15.38
CA ARG A 107 -13.41 -14.95 14.91
C ARG A 107 -14.53 -15.93 15.24
N GLU A 108 -14.34 -17.22 15.00
CA GLU A 108 -15.33 -18.25 15.35
C GLU A 108 -15.46 -18.47 16.86
N ALA A 109 -14.37 -18.30 17.63
CA ALA A 109 -14.41 -18.31 19.10
C ALA A 109 -15.16 -17.11 19.69
N GLY A 110 -15.19 -15.99 18.96
CA GLY A 110 -15.88 -14.76 19.33
C GLY A 110 -15.23 -14.01 20.51
N PRO A 111 -15.98 -13.10 21.16
CA PRO A 111 -15.42 -12.17 22.16
C PRO A 111 -14.85 -12.85 23.42
N LYS A 112 -15.25 -14.09 23.71
CA LYS A 112 -14.69 -14.87 24.84
C LYS A 112 -13.27 -15.35 24.57
N GLY A 113 -12.87 -15.40 23.29
CA GLY A 113 -11.57 -15.86 22.87
C GLY A 113 -11.39 -17.38 22.96
N ALA A 114 -10.17 -17.83 22.65
CA ALA A 114 -9.74 -19.22 22.73
C ALA A 114 -8.42 -19.33 23.48
N ASN A 115 -8.16 -20.49 24.10
CA ASN A 115 -6.87 -20.74 24.72
C ASN A 115 -5.79 -20.91 23.65
N ALA A 116 -4.56 -20.44 23.91
CA ALA A 116 -3.43 -20.66 23.02
C ALA A 116 -3.18 -22.14 22.71
N SER A 117 -3.46 -23.07 23.64
CA SER A 117 -3.38 -24.51 23.38
C SER A 117 -4.36 -24.97 22.30
N ASP A 118 -5.60 -24.45 22.35
CA ASP A 118 -6.65 -24.81 21.40
C ASP A 118 -6.34 -24.23 20.02
N ILE A 119 -5.88 -22.96 19.98
CA ILE A 119 -5.44 -22.29 18.75
C ILE A 119 -4.27 -23.06 18.12
N ALA A 120 -3.27 -23.43 18.91
CA ALA A 120 -2.10 -24.18 18.45
C ALA A 120 -2.47 -25.58 17.94
N THR A 121 -3.39 -26.27 18.63
CA THR A 121 -3.93 -27.58 18.21
C THR A 121 -4.62 -27.47 16.85
N LEU A 122 -5.50 -26.48 16.67
CA LEU A 122 -6.20 -26.24 15.41
C LEU A 122 -5.23 -25.85 14.27
N SER A 123 -4.17 -25.12 14.61
CA SER A 123 -3.14 -24.69 13.65
C SER A 123 -2.07 -25.76 13.37
N GLY A 124 -2.02 -26.84 14.15
CA GLY A 124 -1.02 -27.90 14.04
C GLY A 124 0.40 -27.47 14.43
N VAL A 125 0.57 -26.60 15.43
CA VAL A 125 1.87 -26.04 15.85
C VAL A 125 2.12 -26.13 17.35
N ASP A 126 3.33 -25.77 17.80
CA ASP A 126 3.71 -25.78 19.22
C ASP A 126 2.91 -24.77 20.06
N GLU A 127 2.29 -25.26 21.13
CA GLU A 127 1.45 -24.47 22.04
C GLU A 127 2.22 -23.35 22.74
N GLY A 128 3.42 -23.67 23.24
CA GLY A 128 4.26 -22.73 23.98
C GLY A 128 4.70 -21.56 23.09
N LEU A 129 5.08 -21.84 21.85
CA LEU A 129 5.45 -20.85 20.87
C LEU A 129 4.24 -20.02 20.44
N MET A 130 3.07 -20.63 20.17
CA MET A 130 1.85 -19.90 19.83
C MET A 130 1.48 -18.89 20.94
N ALA A 131 1.50 -19.31 22.21
CA ALA A 131 1.23 -18.42 23.33
C ALA A 131 2.21 -17.23 23.41
N ARG A 132 3.51 -17.45 23.10
CA ARG A 132 4.53 -16.39 23.07
C ARG A 132 4.31 -15.41 21.92
N ILE A 133 3.95 -15.92 20.74
CA ILE A 133 3.61 -15.12 19.55
C ILE A 133 2.42 -14.22 19.87
N LEU A 134 1.32 -14.81 20.36
CA LEU A 134 0.10 -14.07 20.64
C LEU A 134 0.28 -13.03 21.75
N ARG A 135 1.10 -13.32 22.77
CA ARG A 135 1.42 -12.34 23.82
C ARG A 135 2.21 -11.13 23.30
N LEU A 136 3.18 -11.35 22.41
CA LEU A 136 3.90 -10.23 21.77
C LEU A 136 2.93 -9.38 20.95
N LEU A 137 2.08 -10.02 20.15
CA LEU A 137 1.10 -9.31 19.31
C LEU A 137 0.03 -8.59 20.14
N ALA A 138 -0.42 -9.17 21.25
CA ALA A 138 -1.34 -8.53 22.19
C ALA A 138 -0.70 -7.33 22.90
N THR A 139 0.59 -7.41 23.24
CA THR A 139 1.37 -6.29 23.79
C THR A 139 1.46 -5.12 22.80
N HIS A 140 1.42 -5.41 21.50
CA HIS A 140 1.39 -4.44 20.42
C HIS A 140 -0.02 -4.16 19.87
N HIS A 141 -1.06 -4.45 20.67
CA HIS A 141 -2.46 -4.14 20.35
C HIS A 141 -3.02 -4.81 19.10
N VAL A 142 -2.39 -5.88 18.58
CA VAL A 142 -2.92 -6.62 17.43
C VAL A 142 -4.01 -7.60 17.87
N PHE A 143 -3.86 -8.22 19.03
CA PHE A 143 -4.88 -9.08 19.67
C PHE A 143 -5.12 -8.62 21.11
N ARG A 144 -6.04 -9.29 21.82
CA ARG A 144 -6.25 -9.08 23.26
C ARG A 144 -6.12 -10.38 24.04
N GLU A 145 -5.28 -10.40 25.07
CA GLU A 145 -5.22 -11.47 26.07
C GLU A 145 -6.26 -11.16 27.16
N VAL A 146 -7.44 -11.81 27.10
CA VAL A 146 -8.58 -11.52 27.99
C VAL A 146 -8.43 -12.13 29.37
N SER A 147 -7.66 -13.22 29.46
CA SER A 147 -7.17 -13.84 30.69
C SER A 147 -5.89 -14.61 30.36
N PRO A 148 -5.06 -15.02 31.34
CA PRO A 148 -3.78 -15.67 31.05
C PRO A 148 -3.93 -16.86 30.07
N GLY A 149 -3.33 -16.73 28.89
CA GLY A 149 -3.36 -17.75 27.84
C GLY A 149 -4.62 -17.78 26.97
N VAL A 150 -5.61 -16.90 27.20
CA VAL A 150 -6.85 -16.81 26.40
C VAL A 150 -6.85 -15.52 25.59
N PHE A 151 -6.98 -15.65 24.27
CA PHE A 151 -6.85 -14.54 23.33
C PHE A 151 -8.14 -14.35 22.52
N THR A 152 -8.46 -13.11 22.16
CA THR A 152 -9.53 -12.78 21.20
C THR A 152 -9.03 -11.77 20.17
N ASN A 153 -9.73 -11.70 19.04
CA ASN A 153 -9.50 -10.66 18.04
C ASN A 153 -9.83 -9.28 18.61
N ASN A 154 -9.24 -8.27 18.00
CA ASN A 154 -9.63 -6.88 18.19
C ASN A 154 -9.74 -6.20 16.82
N ARG A 155 -9.93 -4.88 16.81
CA ARG A 155 -10.13 -4.13 15.56
C ARG A 155 -8.94 -4.21 14.59
N ILE A 156 -7.71 -4.39 15.08
CA ILE A 156 -6.51 -4.52 14.24
C ILE A 156 -6.42 -5.92 13.65
N SER A 157 -6.48 -6.98 14.47
CA SER A 157 -6.39 -8.35 13.94
C SER A 157 -7.55 -8.69 13.03
N SER A 158 -8.76 -8.15 13.25
CA SER A 158 -9.91 -8.44 12.40
C SER A 158 -9.74 -7.92 10.97
N THR A 159 -8.86 -6.96 10.71
CA THR A 159 -8.50 -6.54 9.34
C THR A 159 -7.78 -7.62 8.54
N LEU A 160 -7.18 -8.59 9.23
CA LEU A 160 -6.44 -9.72 8.64
C LEU A 160 -7.33 -10.94 8.39
N ASP A 161 -8.63 -10.86 8.68
CA ASP A 161 -9.58 -11.95 8.44
C ASP A 161 -9.72 -12.22 6.94
N LYS A 162 -9.51 -13.48 6.55
CA LYS A 162 -9.65 -13.96 5.17
C LYS A 162 -10.99 -14.65 4.94
N GLY A 163 -11.92 -14.56 5.90
CA GLY A 163 -13.28 -15.09 5.78
C GLY A 163 -13.38 -16.62 5.71
N LYS A 164 -12.29 -17.35 6.01
CA LYS A 164 -12.29 -18.81 5.97
C LYS A 164 -13.05 -19.36 7.18
N SER A 165 -13.76 -20.47 6.99
CA SER A 165 -14.30 -21.22 8.14
C SER A 165 -13.24 -22.15 8.73
N VAL A 166 -13.21 -22.26 10.07
CA VAL A 166 -12.32 -23.18 10.80
C VAL A 166 -12.57 -24.63 10.37
N SER A 167 -13.81 -24.98 10.02
CA SER A 167 -14.21 -26.33 9.59
C SER A 167 -13.53 -26.81 8.30
N VAL A 168 -13.00 -25.89 7.49
CA VAL A 168 -12.30 -26.20 6.23
C VAL A 168 -10.79 -25.97 6.32
N LEU A 169 -10.26 -25.62 7.50
CA LEU A 169 -8.83 -25.50 7.70
C LEU A 169 -8.20 -26.91 7.67
N PRO A 170 -7.27 -27.18 6.74
CA PRO A 170 -6.59 -28.47 6.74
C PRO A 170 -5.79 -28.60 8.03
N ALA A 171 -5.86 -29.77 8.68
CA ALA A 171 -5.08 -30.10 9.87
C ALA A 171 -3.54 -30.02 9.68
N THR A 172 -3.07 -29.70 8.47
CA THR A 172 -1.66 -29.48 8.14
C THR A 172 -1.49 -28.34 7.13
N TYR A 173 -0.66 -27.36 7.52
CA TYR A 173 -0.23 -26.17 6.75
C TYR A 173 0.31 -26.47 5.32
N VAL A 174 0.79 -27.70 5.08
CA VAL A 174 1.53 -28.09 3.86
C VAL A 174 0.66 -28.18 2.60
N LEU A 175 -0.66 -28.39 2.71
CA LEU A 175 -1.52 -28.63 1.54
C LEU A 175 -2.07 -27.36 0.87
N TYR A 176 -2.07 -26.21 1.56
CA TYR A 176 -2.74 -25.00 1.07
C TYR A 176 -1.87 -24.12 0.16
N ALA A 177 -0.54 -24.28 0.20
CA ALA A 177 0.39 -23.56 -0.68
C ALA A 177 0.20 -23.90 -2.19
N CYS A 178 -0.68 -24.85 -2.54
CA CYS A 178 -0.89 -25.31 -3.92
C CYS A 178 -2.34 -25.27 -4.44
N SER A 179 -3.34 -24.81 -3.69
CA SER A 179 -4.73 -24.83 -4.19
C SER A 179 -5.32 -23.43 -4.44
N SER A 180 -5.95 -23.32 -5.59
CA SER A 180 -6.69 -22.21 -6.21
C SER A 180 -7.92 -21.70 -5.42
N LEU A 181 -7.76 -21.36 -4.14
CA LEU A 181 -8.83 -20.77 -3.33
C LEU A 181 -8.30 -19.52 -2.60
N LEU A 182 -8.21 -18.41 -3.34
CA LEU A 182 -8.24 -17.06 -2.76
C LEU A 182 -9.63 -16.43 -2.86
N VAL A 183 -10.68 -17.25 -2.87
CA VAL A 183 -12.03 -16.76 -2.58
C VAL A 183 -12.00 -16.27 -1.12
N GLY A 184 -11.98 -14.95 -0.91
CA GLY A 184 -12.15 -14.32 0.40
C GLY A 184 -10.93 -13.67 1.07
N SER A 185 -9.72 -13.67 0.48
CA SER A 185 -8.56 -13.07 1.17
C SER A 185 -8.65 -11.54 1.28
N SER A 186 -8.64 -11.01 2.51
CA SER A 186 -8.47 -9.57 2.78
C SER A 186 -7.19 -9.04 2.13
N GLY A 187 -7.30 -7.92 1.42
CA GLY A 187 -6.14 -7.22 0.85
C GLY A 187 -5.11 -6.80 1.90
N THR A 188 -5.57 -6.52 3.13
CA THR A 188 -4.71 -6.21 4.28
C THR A 188 -3.90 -7.44 4.72
N ALA A 189 -4.53 -8.62 4.80
CA ALA A 189 -3.84 -9.87 5.11
C ALA A 189 -2.79 -10.19 4.05
N ALA A 190 -3.16 -10.10 2.76
CA ALA A 190 -2.23 -10.31 1.66
C ALA A 190 -1.01 -9.36 1.70
N MET A 191 -1.24 -8.08 2.03
CA MET A 191 -0.17 -7.09 2.19
C MET A 191 0.75 -7.40 3.37
N ALA A 192 0.17 -7.73 4.52
CA ALA A 192 0.92 -8.08 5.72
C ALA A 192 1.80 -9.31 5.49
N GLU A 193 1.22 -10.38 4.91
CA GLU A 193 1.93 -11.62 4.60
C GLU A 193 3.02 -11.42 3.55
N HIS A 194 2.73 -10.67 2.46
CA HIS A 194 3.71 -10.39 1.41
C HIS A 194 4.93 -9.62 1.97
N THR A 195 4.66 -8.55 2.71
CA THR A 195 5.70 -7.68 3.28
C THR A 195 6.54 -8.42 4.32
N ALA A 196 5.88 -9.18 5.21
CA ALA A 196 6.55 -9.93 6.26
C ALA A 196 7.23 -11.23 5.77
N ASP A 197 7.04 -11.60 4.49
CA ASP A 197 7.73 -12.71 3.85
C ASP A 197 8.92 -12.23 3.01
N ILE A 198 8.66 -11.91 1.73
CA ILE A 198 9.74 -11.74 0.74
C ILE A 198 10.50 -10.44 1.00
N ALA A 199 9.79 -9.34 1.23
CA ALA A 199 10.43 -8.05 1.52
C ALA A 199 11.22 -8.12 2.83
N CYS A 200 10.67 -8.71 3.90
CA CYS A 200 11.37 -8.88 5.18
C CYS A 200 12.65 -9.74 5.05
N LYS A 201 12.58 -10.88 4.34
CA LYS A 201 13.76 -11.71 4.05
C LYS A 201 14.81 -10.96 3.22
N GLY A 202 14.39 -10.19 2.22
CA GLY A 202 15.27 -9.33 1.44
C GLY A 202 15.92 -8.24 2.28
N ALA A 203 15.14 -7.58 3.16
CA ALA A 203 15.59 -6.48 4.00
C ALA A 203 16.77 -6.86 4.91
N ALA A 204 16.84 -8.12 5.34
CA ALA A 204 17.94 -8.65 6.14
C ALA A 204 19.32 -8.54 5.45
N TYR A 205 19.35 -8.40 4.12
CA TYR A 205 20.57 -8.30 3.30
C TYR A 205 20.88 -6.88 2.81
N LEU A 206 20.22 -5.86 3.37
CA LEU A 206 20.40 -4.48 2.93
C LEU A 206 21.86 -4.01 3.12
N VAL A 207 22.47 -4.32 4.27
CA VAL A 207 23.85 -3.92 4.57
C VAL A 207 24.83 -4.60 3.61
N GLU A 208 24.68 -5.89 3.35
CA GLU A 208 25.51 -6.67 2.43
C GLU A 208 25.41 -6.11 1.00
N SER A 209 24.19 -5.80 0.55
CA SER A 209 23.97 -5.25 -0.80
C SER A 209 24.65 -3.90 -1.00
N MET A 210 24.71 -3.07 0.04
CA MET A 210 25.32 -1.73 -0.02
C MET A 210 26.83 -1.76 0.17
N SER A 211 27.33 -2.57 1.11
CA SER A 211 28.74 -2.57 1.51
C SER A 211 29.61 -3.52 0.68
N LYS A 212 29.02 -4.57 0.12
CA LYS A 212 29.71 -5.62 -0.66
C LYS A 212 28.88 -5.98 -1.89
N PRO A 213 28.71 -5.03 -2.84
CA PRO A 213 27.87 -5.26 -4.00
C PRO A 213 28.36 -6.47 -4.80
N ASN A 214 27.46 -7.41 -5.07
CA ASN A 214 27.75 -8.61 -5.85
C ASN A 214 27.41 -8.34 -7.33
N PRO A 215 28.32 -8.61 -8.28
CA PRO A 215 28.07 -8.31 -9.70
C PRO A 215 26.93 -9.14 -10.31
N ARG A 216 26.59 -10.28 -9.70
CA ARG A 216 25.50 -11.18 -10.13
C ARG A 216 24.22 -10.98 -9.32
N LEU A 217 24.34 -10.77 -8.01
CA LEU A 217 23.21 -10.60 -7.09
C LEU A 217 23.08 -9.12 -6.67
N LYS A 218 22.42 -8.33 -7.52
CA LYS A 218 22.49 -6.86 -7.44
C LYS A 218 21.60 -6.25 -6.35
N LEU A 219 20.48 -6.88 -6.00
CA LEU A 219 19.52 -6.37 -5.01
C LEU A 219 19.50 -7.22 -3.74
N PRO A 220 19.08 -6.67 -2.58
CA PRO A 220 18.93 -7.46 -1.35
C PRO A 220 18.08 -8.72 -1.54
N PHE A 221 17.00 -8.62 -2.33
CA PHE A 221 16.20 -9.77 -2.75
C PHE A 221 17.01 -10.86 -3.47
N ASN A 222 17.87 -10.49 -4.43
CA ASN A 222 18.67 -11.47 -5.19
C ASN A 222 19.61 -12.25 -4.27
N VAL A 223 20.18 -11.57 -3.26
CA VAL A 223 21.03 -12.20 -2.25
C VAL A 223 20.22 -13.15 -1.37
N ALA A 224 19.08 -12.68 -0.84
CA ALA A 224 18.24 -13.46 0.06
C ALA A 224 17.70 -14.77 -0.55
N PHE A 225 17.40 -14.74 -1.86
CA PHE A 225 16.81 -15.88 -2.57
C PHE A 225 17.78 -16.58 -3.53
N ALA A 226 19.07 -16.21 -3.50
CA ALA A 226 20.11 -16.78 -4.34
C ALA A 226 19.72 -16.88 -5.83
N THR A 227 19.15 -15.79 -6.37
CA THR A 227 18.63 -15.73 -7.74
C THR A 227 19.17 -14.53 -8.50
N GLU A 228 19.61 -14.74 -9.74
CA GLU A 228 20.00 -13.64 -10.66
C GLU A 228 18.79 -13.07 -11.42
N LYS A 229 17.60 -13.67 -11.27
CA LYS A 229 16.40 -13.25 -11.99
C LYS A 229 15.84 -11.95 -11.40
N PRO A 230 15.28 -11.05 -12.23
CA PRO A 230 14.45 -9.95 -11.75
C PRO A 230 13.27 -10.49 -10.93
N PHE A 231 12.87 -9.74 -9.89
CA PHE A 231 11.83 -10.15 -8.95
C PHE A 231 10.54 -10.61 -9.63
N PHE A 232 9.99 -9.82 -10.56
CA PHE A 232 8.76 -10.20 -11.27
C PHE A 232 8.92 -11.46 -12.12
N THR A 233 10.08 -11.67 -12.76
CA THR A 233 10.37 -12.90 -13.50
C THR A 233 10.50 -14.11 -12.57
N TRP A 234 11.16 -13.94 -11.43
CA TRP A 234 11.29 -14.98 -10.41
C TRP A 234 9.93 -15.36 -9.83
N MET A 235 9.05 -14.39 -9.56
CA MET A 235 7.71 -14.67 -9.05
C MET A 235 6.89 -15.57 -9.99
N GLN A 236 7.08 -15.47 -11.31
CA GLN A 236 6.34 -16.28 -12.28
C GLN A 236 6.73 -17.76 -12.30
N GLU A 237 7.77 -18.16 -11.57
CA GLU A 237 8.19 -19.55 -11.50
C GLU A 237 7.15 -20.45 -10.79
N PRO A 238 6.99 -21.72 -11.19
CA PRO A 238 5.97 -22.60 -10.62
C PRO A 238 6.00 -22.77 -9.10
N GLN A 239 7.19 -22.72 -8.49
CA GLN A 239 7.38 -22.77 -7.04
C GLN A 239 6.88 -21.52 -6.30
N ASN A 240 6.68 -20.41 -7.00
CA ASN A 240 6.33 -19.10 -6.43
C ASN A 240 4.85 -18.73 -6.66
N ARG A 241 4.01 -19.70 -7.02
CA ARG A 241 2.57 -19.47 -7.27
C ARG A 241 1.86 -18.81 -6.08
N TYR A 242 2.16 -19.22 -4.86
CA TYR A 242 1.52 -18.65 -3.67
C TYR A 242 1.87 -17.16 -3.45
N PRO A 243 3.17 -16.75 -3.47
CA PRO A 243 3.56 -15.35 -3.54
C PRO A 243 2.89 -14.51 -4.65
N VAL A 244 2.83 -15.01 -5.89
CA VAL A 244 2.16 -14.31 -7.01
C VAL A 244 0.70 -14.04 -6.70
N THR A 245 0.02 -15.06 -6.18
CA THR A 245 -1.42 -15.02 -5.92
C THR A 245 -1.73 -14.01 -4.81
N ARG A 246 -0.86 -13.88 -3.78
CA ARG A 246 -0.93 -12.80 -2.78
C ARG A 246 -0.66 -11.41 -3.38
N GLN A 247 0.34 -11.27 -4.25
CA GLN A 247 0.68 -9.99 -4.88
C GLN A 247 -0.50 -9.42 -5.67
N VAL A 248 -1.27 -10.27 -6.39
CA VAL A 248 -2.46 -9.82 -7.12
C VAL A 248 -3.51 -9.22 -6.17
N GLN A 249 -3.72 -9.81 -4.99
CA GLN A 249 -4.66 -9.29 -3.98
C GLN A 249 -4.20 -7.99 -3.33
N VAL A 250 -2.88 -7.80 -3.18
CA VAL A 250 -2.35 -6.53 -2.69
C VAL A 250 -2.75 -5.37 -3.60
N LEU A 251 -2.77 -5.61 -4.92
CA LEU A 251 -3.10 -4.58 -5.91
C LEU A 251 -4.59 -4.21 -5.89
N THR A 252 -5.49 -5.15 -5.54
CA THR A 252 -6.95 -4.90 -5.49
C THR A 252 -7.40 -4.09 -4.27
N TRP A 253 -6.56 -3.97 -3.24
CA TRP A 253 -6.89 -3.27 -1.99
C TRP A 253 -7.05 -1.74 -2.10
N ARG A 254 -6.50 -1.11 -3.14
CA ARG A 254 -6.55 0.36 -3.29
C ARG A 254 -7.52 0.79 -4.39
N HIS A 255 -8.40 1.73 -4.08
CA HIS A 255 -9.26 2.39 -5.05
C HIS A 255 -8.49 3.44 -5.88
N ASP A 256 -8.94 3.68 -7.11
CA ASP A 256 -8.48 4.79 -7.95
C ASP A 256 -9.25 6.07 -7.63
N ALA A 257 -8.55 7.18 -7.39
CA ALA A 257 -9.17 8.45 -7.10
C ALA A 257 -8.21 9.62 -7.41
N GLY A 258 -8.65 10.55 -8.24
CA GLY A 258 -7.94 11.82 -8.46
C GLY A 258 -8.26 12.44 -9.81
N PHE A 259 -7.98 11.73 -10.89
CA PHE A 259 -8.22 12.22 -12.25
C PHE A 259 -9.72 12.16 -12.60
N ASP A 260 -10.25 13.24 -13.18
CA ASP A 260 -11.63 13.26 -13.67
C ASP A 260 -11.70 12.58 -15.04
N TRP A 261 -12.01 11.29 -15.05
CA TRP A 261 -12.13 10.52 -16.28
C TRP A 261 -13.32 10.96 -17.16
N ASN A 262 -14.32 11.66 -16.59
CA ASN A 262 -15.51 12.11 -17.33
C ASN A 262 -15.23 13.25 -18.30
N GLN A 263 -14.09 13.93 -18.14
CA GLN A 263 -13.68 15.00 -19.06
C GLN A 263 -13.23 14.45 -20.43
N LEU A 264 -12.97 13.14 -20.53
CA LEU A 264 -12.57 12.51 -21.77
C LEU A 264 -13.78 12.33 -22.70
N PRO A 265 -13.62 12.51 -24.03
CA PRO A 265 -14.72 12.36 -24.96
C PRO A 265 -15.20 10.91 -25.05
N ALA A 266 -16.45 10.72 -25.48
CA ALA A 266 -16.98 9.39 -25.78
C ALA A 266 -16.09 8.66 -26.80
N GLY A 267 -15.75 7.41 -26.52
CA GLY A 267 -14.80 6.62 -27.29
C GLY A 267 -13.33 6.93 -26.99
N GLY A 268 -13.04 7.86 -26.08
CA GLY A 268 -11.68 8.16 -25.62
C GLY A 268 -10.98 6.90 -25.11
N ARG A 269 -9.78 6.64 -25.64
CA ARG A 269 -9.02 5.42 -25.34
C ARG A 269 -8.04 5.66 -24.18
N ILE A 270 -8.22 4.91 -23.10
CA ILE A 270 -7.28 4.82 -21.98
C ILE A 270 -6.43 3.58 -22.22
N VAL A 271 -5.12 3.77 -22.29
CA VAL A 271 -4.15 2.67 -22.35
C VAL A 271 -3.58 2.50 -20.95
N ASP A 272 -4.00 1.45 -20.25
CA ASP A 272 -3.50 1.07 -18.92
C ASP A 272 -2.23 0.25 -19.08
N VAL A 273 -1.08 0.92 -18.86
CA VAL A 273 0.24 0.39 -19.15
C VAL A 273 0.77 -0.33 -17.90
N GLY A 274 0.90 -1.66 -17.97
CA GLY A 274 1.21 -2.48 -16.80
C GLY A 274 0.00 -2.67 -15.87
N GLY A 275 -1.21 -2.72 -16.43
CA GLY A 275 -2.45 -2.75 -15.66
C GLY A 275 -2.72 -4.05 -14.89
N GLY A 276 -1.85 -5.06 -15.02
CA GLY A 276 -2.02 -6.38 -14.43
C GLY A 276 -3.30 -7.05 -14.91
N ILE A 277 -4.14 -7.49 -13.97
CA ILE A 277 -5.46 -8.05 -14.29
C ILE A 277 -6.49 -6.99 -14.70
N GLY A 278 -6.14 -5.70 -14.66
CA GLY A 278 -7.00 -4.58 -15.06
C GLY A 278 -8.07 -4.22 -14.03
N HIS A 279 -7.83 -4.46 -12.73
CA HIS A 279 -8.81 -4.22 -11.67
C HIS A 279 -9.24 -2.73 -11.56
N VAL A 280 -8.29 -1.78 -11.65
CA VAL A 280 -8.64 -0.34 -11.69
C VAL A 280 -9.28 0.05 -13.00
N SER A 281 -8.75 -0.43 -14.12
CA SER A 281 -9.38 -0.25 -15.43
C SER A 281 -10.83 -0.72 -15.45
N LEU A 282 -11.16 -1.80 -14.74
CA LEU A 282 -12.52 -2.31 -14.59
C LEU A 282 -13.40 -1.36 -13.78
N THR A 283 -12.90 -0.79 -12.68
CA THR A 283 -13.61 0.24 -11.91
C THR A 283 -13.87 1.50 -12.74
N ILE A 284 -12.88 1.95 -13.52
CA ILE A 284 -13.02 3.07 -14.44
C ILE A 284 -14.07 2.75 -15.50
N ALA A 285 -14.00 1.59 -16.16
CA ALA A 285 -14.94 1.16 -17.19
C ALA A 285 -16.39 1.08 -16.68
N LYS A 286 -16.60 0.55 -15.48
CA LYS A 286 -17.94 0.49 -14.86
C LYS A 286 -18.51 1.88 -14.60
N LYS A 287 -17.68 2.82 -14.13
CA LYS A 287 -18.11 4.19 -13.80
C LYS A 287 -18.26 5.07 -15.04
N TYR A 288 -17.45 4.83 -16.06
CA TYR A 288 -17.38 5.65 -17.28
C TYR A 288 -17.52 4.76 -18.52
N PRO A 289 -18.72 4.18 -18.77
CA PRO A 289 -18.91 3.17 -19.80
C PRO A 289 -18.79 3.69 -21.24
N HIS A 290 -18.60 4.99 -21.41
CA HIS A 290 -18.34 5.65 -22.70
C HIS A 290 -16.86 5.60 -23.10
N LEU A 291 -15.96 5.21 -22.20
CA LEU A 291 -14.51 5.16 -22.44
C LEU A 291 -14.07 3.78 -22.89
N ARG A 292 -13.05 3.74 -23.77
CA ARG A 292 -12.43 2.50 -24.24
C ARG A 292 -11.18 2.21 -23.44
N ILE A 293 -11.00 0.96 -23.04
CA ILE A 293 -9.84 0.50 -22.28
C ILE A 293 -8.93 -0.35 -23.19
N VAL A 294 -7.63 -0.12 -23.13
CA VAL A 294 -6.61 -1.07 -23.59
C VAL A 294 -5.79 -1.46 -22.37
N ASN A 295 -5.99 -2.68 -21.86
CA ASN A 295 -5.20 -3.21 -20.75
C ASN A 295 -3.92 -3.87 -21.31
N GLN A 296 -2.76 -3.32 -20.97
CA GLN A 296 -1.45 -3.81 -21.40
C GLN A 296 -0.67 -4.41 -20.23
N ASP A 297 -0.16 -5.63 -20.42
CA ASP A 297 0.77 -6.27 -19.48
C ASP A 297 1.50 -7.44 -20.16
N LEU A 298 2.35 -8.16 -19.42
CA LEU A 298 2.97 -9.40 -19.86
C LEU A 298 1.93 -10.52 -20.04
N GLY A 299 2.28 -11.54 -20.83
CA GLY A 299 1.35 -12.57 -21.29
C GLY A 299 0.53 -13.25 -20.18
N GLN A 300 1.18 -13.64 -19.07
CA GLN A 300 0.49 -14.31 -17.96
C GLN A 300 -0.56 -13.40 -17.29
N ALA A 301 -0.25 -12.13 -17.09
CA ALA A 301 -1.17 -11.16 -16.48
C ALA A 301 -2.36 -10.89 -17.40
N ILE A 302 -2.13 -10.81 -18.71
CA ILE A 302 -3.20 -10.63 -19.70
C ILE A 302 -4.15 -11.83 -19.77
N GLU A 303 -3.65 -13.06 -19.66
CA GLU A 303 -4.53 -14.24 -19.59
C GLU A 303 -5.41 -14.22 -18.32
N LEU A 304 -4.85 -13.84 -17.17
CA LEU A 304 -5.62 -13.65 -15.94
C LEU A 304 -6.62 -12.50 -16.05
N SER A 305 -6.25 -11.42 -16.74
CA SER A 305 -7.12 -10.27 -17.00
C SER A 305 -8.37 -10.67 -17.78
N LYS A 306 -8.20 -11.44 -18.87
CA LYS A 306 -9.33 -11.93 -19.68
C LYS A 306 -10.31 -12.75 -18.84
N ALA A 307 -9.81 -13.67 -18.02
CA ALA A 307 -10.64 -14.48 -17.13
C ALA A 307 -11.40 -13.60 -16.12
N HIS A 308 -10.69 -12.70 -15.45
CA HIS A 308 -11.28 -11.79 -14.45
C HIS A 308 -12.40 -10.90 -15.03
N TRP A 309 -12.16 -10.32 -16.21
CA TRP A 309 -13.15 -9.46 -16.87
C TRP A 309 -14.36 -10.24 -17.40
N ALA A 310 -14.16 -11.46 -17.89
CA ALA A 310 -15.24 -12.33 -18.34
C ALA A 310 -16.19 -12.72 -17.18
N GLU A 311 -15.68 -12.85 -15.97
CA GLU A 311 -16.49 -13.13 -14.78
C GLU A 311 -17.19 -11.87 -14.22
N THR A 312 -16.60 -10.68 -14.44
CA THR A 312 -16.96 -9.48 -13.67
C THR A 312 -17.70 -8.41 -14.48
N PHE A 313 -17.49 -8.30 -15.80
CA PHE A 313 -18.12 -7.26 -16.63
C PHE A 313 -18.28 -7.65 -18.11
N VAL A 314 -19.11 -8.67 -18.37
CA VAL A 314 -19.37 -9.23 -19.72
C VAL A 314 -19.85 -8.18 -20.73
N GLU A 315 -20.72 -7.25 -20.33
CA GLU A 315 -21.29 -6.24 -21.23
C GLU A 315 -20.22 -5.37 -21.93
N HIS A 316 -19.11 -5.07 -21.24
CA HIS A 316 -18.01 -4.30 -21.83
C HIS A 316 -17.22 -5.08 -22.87
N LEU A 317 -17.11 -6.40 -22.70
CA LEU A 317 -16.52 -7.31 -23.67
C LEU A 317 -17.40 -7.40 -24.91
N ASP A 318 -18.71 -7.58 -24.73
CA ASP A 318 -19.68 -7.68 -25.83
C ASP A 318 -19.71 -6.42 -26.69
N LYS A 319 -19.57 -5.24 -26.07
CA LYS A 319 -19.50 -3.95 -26.76
C LYS A 319 -18.12 -3.66 -27.38
N GLN A 320 -17.14 -4.55 -27.22
CA GLN A 320 -15.75 -4.35 -27.66
C GLN A 320 -15.13 -3.04 -27.13
N MET A 321 -15.48 -2.68 -25.88
CA MET A 321 -14.98 -1.47 -25.22
C MET A 321 -13.69 -1.72 -24.43
N VAL A 322 -13.21 -2.96 -24.39
CA VAL A 322 -11.93 -3.35 -23.78
C VAL A 322 -11.10 -4.18 -24.76
N GLU A 323 -9.81 -3.89 -24.84
CA GLU A 323 -8.80 -4.66 -25.55
C GLU A 323 -7.74 -5.16 -24.57
N PHE A 324 -7.36 -6.43 -24.67
CA PHE A 324 -6.27 -7.00 -23.86
C PHE A 324 -5.05 -7.22 -24.74
N GLN A 325 -3.94 -6.56 -24.42
CA GLN A 325 -2.77 -6.55 -25.27
C GLN A 325 -1.52 -6.98 -24.50
N VAL A 326 -0.89 -8.07 -24.96
CA VAL A 326 0.42 -8.47 -24.43
C VAL A 326 1.46 -7.46 -24.88
N HIS A 327 2.06 -6.74 -23.94
CA HIS A 327 3.02 -5.69 -24.23
C HIS A 327 4.07 -5.55 -23.11
N ASP A 328 5.33 -5.42 -23.52
CA ASP A 328 6.42 -4.99 -22.67
C ASP A 328 6.59 -3.48 -22.85
N PHE A 329 6.33 -2.69 -21.81
CA PHE A 329 6.43 -1.22 -21.84
C PHE A 329 7.86 -0.70 -22.01
N LEU A 330 8.88 -1.58 -21.95
CA LEU A 330 10.26 -1.25 -22.31
C LEU A 330 10.49 -1.33 -23.83
N ALA A 331 9.49 -1.79 -24.59
CA ALA A 331 9.47 -1.76 -26.04
C ALA A 331 8.66 -0.55 -26.56
N PRO A 332 8.80 -0.17 -27.85
CA PRO A 332 8.00 0.89 -28.44
C PRO A 332 6.49 0.67 -28.29
N GLN A 333 5.80 1.69 -27.75
CA GLN A 333 4.36 1.64 -27.50
C GLN A 333 3.55 1.52 -28.83
N PRO A 334 2.76 0.44 -29.03
CA PRO A 334 2.03 0.18 -30.26
C PRO A 334 0.79 1.08 -30.46
N VAL A 335 0.13 1.52 -29.38
CA VAL A 335 -1.09 2.33 -29.47
C VAL A 335 -0.72 3.80 -29.65
N LYS A 336 -1.15 4.43 -30.76
CA LYS A 336 -0.76 5.80 -31.15
C LYS A 336 -1.87 6.84 -31.02
N ASP A 337 -3.09 6.43 -30.69
CA ASP A 337 -4.29 7.28 -30.61
C ASP A 337 -4.88 7.30 -29.19
N ALA A 338 -4.03 7.12 -28.17
CA ALA A 338 -4.43 7.17 -26.77
C ALA A 338 -4.88 8.58 -26.38
N ALA A 339 -6.07 8.68 -25.77
CA ALA A 339 -6.47 9.90 -25.06
C ALA A 339 -5.67 10.04 -23.76
N VAL A 340 -5.48 8.92 -23.05
CA VAL A 340 -4.67 8.84 -21.83
C VAL A 340 -3.78 7.60 -21.89
N PHE A 341 -2.49 7.77 -21.60
CA PHE A 341 -1.66 6.70 -21.07
C PHE A 341 -1.77 6.73 -19.54
N PHE A 342 -2.11 5.61 -18.92
CA PHE A 342 -2.25 5.48 -17.48
C PHE A 342 -1.17 4.56 -16.93
N LEU A 343 -0.46 5.02 -15.92
CA LEU A 343 0.56 4.27 -15.18
C LEU A 343 0.19 4.29 -13.70
N ARG A 344 -0.03 3.13 -13.09
CA ARG A 344 -0.33 3.04 -11.65
C ARG A 344 0.60 2.07 -10.96
N PHE A 345 1.39 2.57 -10.01
CA PHE A 345 2.42 1.78 -9.33
C PHE A 345 3.36 1.06 -10.32
N ILE A 346 3.84 1.82 -11.32
CA ILE A 346 4.75 1.31 -12.34
C ILE A 346 6.12 1.94 -12.18
N LEU A 347 6.23 3.26 -12.29
CA LEU A 347 7.49 3.99 -12.27
C LEU A 347 8.21 3.85 -10.93
N HIS A 348 7.50 3.61 -9.83
CA HIS A 348 8.12 3.33 -8.53
C HIS A 348 8.92 2.01 -8.49
N ASN A 349 8.68 1.07 -9.41
CA ASN A 349 9.43 -0.19 -9.51
C ASN A 349 10.79 -0.01 -10.20
N TRP A 350 11.03 1.14 -10.82
CA TRP A 350 12.15 1.35 -11.72
C TRP A 350 13.01 2.53 -11.26
N ALA A 351 14.33 2.37 -11.34
CA ALA A 351 15.25 3.50 -11.27
C ALA A 351 15.02 4.48 -12.43
N ASP A 352 15.49 5.71 -12.27
CA ASP A 352 15.16 6.83 -13.17
C ASP A 352 15.48 6.58 -14.64
N GLU A 353 16.60 5.93 -14.95
CA GLU A 353 17.01 5.68 -16.33
C GLU A 353 16.06 4.71 -17.04
N GLN A 354 15.63 3.64 -16.36
CA GLN A 354 14.66 2.69 -16.89
C GLN A 354 13.25 3.31 -16.95
N ALA A 355 12.83 4.03 -15.91
CA ALA A 355 11.56 4.74 -15.91
C ALA A 355 11.48 5.75 -17.07
N ALA A 356 12.57 6.45 -17.38
CA ALA A 356 12.66 7.36 -18.52
C ALA A 356 12.57 6.64 -19.88
N VAL A 357 12.98 5.36 -19.99
CA VAL A 357 12.74 4.56 -21.22
C VAL A 357 11.24 4.38 -21.45
N ILE A 358 10.50 3.96 -20.41
CA ILE A 358 9.04 3.78 -20.46
C ILE A 358 8.39 5.08 -20.92
N LEU A 359 8.71 6.19 -20.24
CA LEU A 359 8.14 7.50 -20.54
C LEU A 359 8.44 7.97 -21.97
N ARG A 360 9.65 7.73 -22.49
CA ARG A 360 10.01 8.06 -23.88
C ARG A 360 9.23 7.25 -24.90
N HIS A 361 8.97 5.96 -24.64
CA HIS A 361 8.13 5.14 -25.51
C HIS A 361 6.69 5.63 -25.55
N LEU A 362 6.12 6.01 -24.40
CA LEU A 362 4.80 6.63 -24.34
C LEU A 362 4.80 7.99 -25.05
N ARG A 363 5.85 8.81 -24.86
CA ARG A 363 5.97 10.13 -25.50
C ARG A 363 6.02 10.04 -27.02
N ALA A 364 6.74 9.06 -27.55
CA ALA A 364 6.84 8.79 -28.99
C ALA A 364 5.53 8.27 -29.61
N ALA A 365 4.60 7.78 -28.79
CA ALA A 365 3.28 7.35 -29.20
C ALA A 365 2.19 8.41 -28.99
N ALA A 366 2.47 9.43 -28.18
CA ALA A 366 1.51 10.45 -27.79
C ALA A 366 1.21 11.45 -28.91
N LEU A 367 -0.07 11.78 -29.06
CA LEU A 367 -0.53 12.95 -29.79
C LEU A 367 -0.35 14.22 -28.94
N PRO A 368 -0.35 15.43 -29.51
CA PRO A 368 -0.31 16.67 -28.71
C PRO A 368 -1.45 16.80 -27.68
N THR A 369 -2.56 16.13 -27.92
CA THR A 369 -3.74 16.10 -27.03
C THR A 369 -3.70 14.96 -26.01
N THR A 370 -2.84 13.97 -26.18
CA THR A 370 -2.71 12.85 -25.23
C THR A 370 -2.31 13.39 -23.85
N ARG A 371 -2.81 12.77 -22.78
CA ARG A 371 -2.34 12.99 -21.42
C ARG A 371 -1.64 11.73 -20.90
N LEU A 372 -0.65 11.95 -20.04
CA LEU A 372 -0.09 10.90 -19.21
C LEU A 372 -0.62 11.10 -17.80
N VAL A 373 -1.23 10.07 -17.23
CA VAL A 373 -1.72 10.07 -15.85
C VAL A 373 -0.93 9.02 -15.07
N ILE A 374 -0.21 9.47 -14.04
CA ILE A 374 0.59 8.61 -13.16
C ILE A 374 -0.07 8.58 -11.79
N ALA A 375 -0.55 7.43 -11.36
CA ALA A 375 -1.11 7.20 -10.04
C ALA A 375 -0.05 6.55 -9.13
N GLU A 376 0.69 7.39 -8.39
CA GLU A 376 1.76 6.97 -7.47
C GLU A 376 1.75 7.81 -6.18
N ASN A 377 2.56 7.40 -5.20
CA ASN A 377 2.74 8.20 -4.00
C ASN A 377 3.77 9.30 -4.28
N ILE A 378 3.58 10.46 -3.63
CA ILE A 378 4.59 11.51 -3.57
C ILE A 378 5.22 11.47 -2.19
N LEU A 379 6.51 11.19 -2.13
CA LEU A 379 7.26 11.04 -0.89
C LEU A 379 7.63 12.42 -0.32
N PRO A 380 7.15 12.80 0.89
CA PRO A 380 7.54 14.06 1.52
C PRO A 380 8.90 13.93 2.22
N PHE A 381 9.55 15.06 2.46
CA PHE A 381 10.75 15.09 3.31
C PHE A 381 10.39 15.06 4.79
N ALA A 382 11.29 14.52 5.61
CA ALA A 382 11.20 14.59 7.07
C ALA A 382 11.55 15.99 7.63
N ALA A 383 12.13 16.85 6.79
CA ALA A 383 12.45 18.24 7.09
C ALA A 383 11.50 19.19 6.37
N ARG A 384 11.31 20.38 6.93
CA ARG A 384 10.59 21.44 6.21
C ARG A 384 11.51 21.94 5.11
N VAL A 385 10.96 22.07 3.91
CA VAL A 385 11.62 22.74 2.80
C VAL A 385 11.10 24.17 2.80
N ASP A 386 11.98 25.15 2.64
CA ASP A 386 11.59 26.55 2.60
C ASP A 386 10.61 26.79 1.45
N SER A 387 9.62 27.65 1.67
CA SER A 387 8.43 27.75 0.83
C SER A 387 8.70 28.15 -0.64
N GLU A 388 9.89 28.68 -0.93
CA GLU A 388 10.35 29.00 -2.29
C GLU A 388 10.49 27.74 -3.17
N ASP A 389 10.78 26.57 -2.59
CA ASP A 389 10.85 25.29 -3.31
C ASP A 389 9.49 24.56 -3.38
N SER A 390 8.57 24.87 -2.48
CA SER A 390 7.30 24.12 -2.35
C SER A 390 6.21 24.50 -3.36
N ASN A 391 6.39 25.62 -4.06
CA ASN A 391 5.54 26.10 -5.15
C ASN A 391 6.37 26.23 -6.44
N LEU A 392 7.11 25.16 -6.78
CA LEU A 392 7.77 24.86 -8.06
C LEU A 392 7.79 26.01 -9.08
N GLY A 393 8.77 26.91 -8.96
CA GLY A 393 8.95 28.06 -9.86
C GLY A 393 9.05 29.40 -9.11
N GLU A 394 10.08 30.20 -9.41
CA GLU A 394 10.17 31.58 -8.92
C GLU A 394 9.04 32.46 -9.52
N GLU A 395 8.56 32.09 -10.72
CA GLU A 395 7.51 32.76 -11.47
C GLU A 395 6.16 32.02 -11.37
N GLU A 396 5.04 32.76 -11.46
CA GLU A 396 3.69 32.22 -11.32
C GLU A 396 3.33 31.17 -12.40
N GLU A 397 3.96 31.24 -13.57
CA GLU A 397 3.74 30.33 -14.70
C GLU A 397 4.35 28.93 -14.51
N ASP A 398 5.36 28.80 -13.65
CA ASP A 398 6.03 27.52 -13.38
C ASP A 398 5.31 26.67 -12.33
N ARG A 399 4.40 27.29 -11.55
CA ARG A 399 3.66 26.63 -10.47
C ARG A 399 2.79 25.50 -11.00
N ILE A 400 2.91 24.33 -10.40
CA ILE A 400 2.09 23.16 -10.74
C ILE A 400 0.83 23.13 -9.87
N PRO A 401 -0.37 23.31 -10.45
CA PRO A 401 -1.62 23.24 -9.71
C PRO A 401 -1.75 21.94 -8.91
N GLY A 402 -2.07 22.09 -7.62
CA GLY A 402 -2.29 20.96 -6.71
C GLY A 402 -1.04 20.19 -6.28
N ALA A 403 0.17 20.65 -6.63
CA ALA A 403 1.42 19.99 -6.20
C ALA A 403 1.72 20.16 -4.70
N ALA A 404 1.25 21.26 -4.10
CA ALA A 404 1.43 21.53 -2.68
C ALA A 404 0.61 20.55 -1.83
N ARG A 405 1.28 19.83 -0.93
CA ARG A 405 0.63 19.03 0.11
C ARG A 405 0.56 19.78 1.44
N PRO A 406 -0.51 19.58 2.23
CA PRO A 406 -0.52 20.01 3.62
C PRO A 406 0.70 19.44 4.36
N VAL A 407 1.34 20.27 5.17
CA VAL A 407 2.41 19.86 6.09
C VAL A 407 1.91 19.99 7.52
N ALA A 408 2.35 19.10 8.41
CA ALA A 408 2.00 19.21 9.81
C ALA A 408 2.48 20.55 10.38
N GLU A 409 1.76 21.12 11.35
CA GLU A 409 2.20 22.36 12.02
C GLU A 409 3.31 22.11 13.04
N VAL A 410 4.10 23.14 13.36
CA VAL A 410 5.13 23.07 14.39
C VAL A 410 4.46 22.86 15.76
N PRO A 411 4.89 21.87 16.57
CA PRO A 411 6.20 21.23 16.57
C PRO A 411 6.22 19.79 16.03
N LEU A 412 5.22 19.37 15.25
CA LEU A 412 5.23 18.07 14.59
C LEU A 412 6.25 18.07 13.43
N LEU A 413 6.78 16.88 13.12
CA LEU A 413 7.51 16.66 11.87
C LEU A 413 6.57 16.96 10.69
N PRO A 414 7.04 17.66 9.63
CA PRO A 414 6.17 18.10 8.53
C PRO A 414 5.49 16.97 7.77
N ASN A 415 6.08 15.77 7.78
CA ASN A 415 5.53 14.55 7.21
C ASN A 415 4.63 13.75 8.20
N TRP A 416 4.34 14.27 9.39
CA TRP A 416 3.70 13.56 10.51
C TRP A 416 4.46 12.35 11.07
N GLY A 417 5.74 12.16 10.72
CA GLY A 417 6.59 11.11 11.28
C GLY A 417 5.96 9.71 11.17
N THR A 418 5.81 9.05 12.32
CA THR A 418 5.25 7.68 12.42
C THR A 418 3.85 7.55 11.81
N ALA A 419 3.02 8.59 11.83
CA ALA A 419 1.67 8.55 11.27
C ALA A 419 1.65 8.41 9.74
N SER A 420 2.76 8.73 9.07
CA SER A 420 2.91 8.59 7.61
C SER A 420 4.07 7.67 7.22
N ALA A 421 4.58 6.86 8.14
CA ALA A 421 5.77 6.02 7.93
C ALA A 421 5.61 5.00 6.78
N ASN A 422 4.37 4.60 6.48
CA ASN A 422 4.05 3.61 5.44
C ASN A 422 4.64 3.96 4.06
N LEU A 423 4.75 5.25 3.71
CA LEU A 423 5.35 5.67 2.44
C LEU A 423 6.84 5.34 2.36
N TYR A 424 7.56 5.49 3.48
CA TYR A 424 8.99 5.18 3.57
C TYR A 424 9.23 3.67 3.64
N PHE A 425 8.32 2.91 4.28
CA PHE A 425 8.38 1.45 4.24
C PHE A 425 8.18 0.93 2.82
N LEU A 426 7.27 1.53 2.06
CA LEU A 426 7.05 1.18 0.66
C LEU A 426 8.28 1.50 -0.20
N ASP A 427 8.87 2.69 -0.05
CA ASP A 427 10.10 3.09 -0.76
C ASP A 427 11.24 2.07 -0.57
N LEU A 428 11.55 1.74 0.68
CA LEU A 428 12.57 0.74 0.99
C LEU A 428 12.20 -0.64 0.42
N SER A 429 10.92 -1.02 0.46
CA SER A 429 10.46 -2.29 -0.13
C SER A 429 10.68 -2.32 -1.64
N MET A 430 10.40 -1.24 -2.36
CA MET A 430 10.64 -1.14 -3.80
C MET A 430 12.13 -1.24 -4.12
N HIS A 431 12.99 -0.58 -3.33
CA HIS A 431 14.43 -0.74 -3.47
C HIS A 431 14.87 -2.19 -3.24
N ILE A 432 14.44 -2.80 -2.14
CA ILE A 432 14.81 -4.17 -1.72
C ILE A 432 14.45 -5.21 -2.78
N LEU A 433 13.24 -5.09 -3.36
CA LEU A 433 12.69 -6.10 -4.27
C LEU A 433 13.12 -5.89 -5.72
N VAL A 434 13.02 -4.65 -6.21
CA VAL A 434 13.10 -4.35 -7.65
C VAL A 434 14.14 -3.27 -8.00
N GLY A 435 14.83 -2.70 -7.00
CA GLY A 435 15.73 -1.56 -7.22
C GLY A 435 14.98 -0.28 -7.58
N GLY A 436 13.70 -0.22 -7.24
CA GLY A 436 12.81 0.91 -7.45
C GLY A 436 13.01 2.03 -6.43
N VAL A 437 12.21 3.09 -6.58
CA VAL A 437 12.26 4.29 -5.73
C VAL A 437 10.92 5.02 -5.75
N GLU A 438 10.42 5.40 -4.57
CA GLU A 438 9.33 6.37 -4.43
C GLU A 438 9.92 7.79 -4.54
N ARG A 439 9.22 8.68 -5.23
CA ARG A 439 9.80 9.98 -5.61
C ARG A 439 9.13 11.15 -4.90
N THR A 440 9.92 12.20 -4.66
CA THR A 440 9.41 13.52 -4.32
C THR A 440 8.74 14.14 -5.56
N ILE A 441 8.03 15.26 -5.36
CA ILE A 441 7.42 15.98 -6.48
C ILE A 441 8.48 16.46 -7.50
N ASP A 442 9.62 16.94 -7.02
CA ASP A 442 10.76 17.31 -7.87
C ASP A 442 11.36 16.11 -8.60
N GLY A 443 11.44 14.97 -7.92
CA GLY A 443 11.86 13.71 -8.54
C GLY A 443 10.96 13.35 -9.72
N PHE A 444 9.64 13.47 -9.58
CA PHE A 444 8.71 13.25 -10.69
C PHE A 444 8.85 14.30 -11.80
N ARG A 445 8.98 15.59 -11.45
CA ARG A 445 9.20 16.67 -12.43
C ARG A 445 10.45 16.41 -13.29
N GLY A 446 11.57 16.08 -12.64
CA GLY A 446 12.82 15.74 -13.31
C GLY A 446 12.71 14.48 -14.16
N LEU A 447 12.07 13.43 -13.65
CA LEU A 447 11.85 12.18 -14.40
C LEU A 447 10.97 12.39 -15.64
N LEU A 448 9.87 13.13 -15.51
CA LEU A 448 8.97 13.44 -16.62
C LEU A 448 9.69 14.24 -17.70
N ALA A 449 10.50 15.23 -17.32
CA ALA A 449 11.32 15.99 -18.25
C ALA A 449 12.29 15.10 -19.05
N LYS A 450 12.97 14.13 -18.39
CA LYS A 450 13.80 13.11 -19.08
C LYS A 450 12.99 12.26 -20.08
N GLY A 451 11.73 12.04 -19.78
CA GLY A 451 10.77 11.32 -20.62
C GLY A 451 10.18 12.13 -21.77
N GLY A 452 10.43 13.44 -21.82
CA GLY A 452 9.81 14.36 -22.78
C GLY A 452 8.37 14.75 -22.41
N TRP A 453 8.01 14.70 -21.13
CA TRP A 453 6.71 15.09 -20.60
C TRP A 453 6.85 16.29 -19.66
N ARG A 454 5.84 17.15 -19.64
CA ARG A 454 5.74 18.26 -18.69
C ARG A 454 4.62 17.98 -17.69
N LEU A 455 4.94 17.99 -16.40
CA LEU A 455 3.94 17.90 -15.34
C LEU A 455 3.06 19.16 -15.35
N VAL A 456 1.73 18.99 -15.42
CA VAL A 456 0.78 20.11 -15.54
C VAL A 456 -0.20 20.23 -14.39
N GLU A 457 -0.42 19.16 -13.64
CA GLU A 457 -1.33 19.15 -12.50
C GLU A 457 -1.02 17.96 -11.59
N VAL A 458 -1.26 18.13 -10.29
CA VAL A 458 -1.28 17.03 -9.32
C VAL A 458 -2.61 17.02 -8.60
N ARG A 459 -3.22 15.84 -8.47
CA ARG A 459 -4.46 15.65 -7.73
C ARG A 459 -4.24 14.63 -6.62
N HIS A 460 -4.48 15.03 -5.38
CA HIS A 460 -4.33 14.14 -4.22
C HIS A 460 -5.65 13.41 -3.95
N ALA A 461 -5.59 12.09 -3.78
CA ALA A 461 -6.75 11.32 -3.34
C ALA A 461 -7.09 11.67 -1.89
N ALA A 462 -8.35 12.01 -1.61
CA ALA A 462 -8.78 12.32 -0.25
C ALA A 462 -8.59 11.09 0.67
N GLY A 463 -8.01 11.30 1.85
CA GLY A 463 -7.76 10.24 2.84
C GLY A 463 -6.67 9.23 2.47
N LEU A 464 -6.15 9.25 1.24
CA LEU A 464 -5.17 8.28 0.75
C LEU A 464 -3.82 8.95 0.44
N PRO A 465 -2.69 8.23 0.58
CA PRO A 465 -1.38 8.76 0.19
C PRO A 465 -1.15 8.82 -1.33
N LEU A 466 -2.05 8.23 -2.12
CA LEU A 466 -2.00 8.16 -3.58
C LEU A 466 -2.24 9.54 -4.22
N SER A 467 -1.60 9.80 -5.35
CA SER A 467 -1.82 11.02 -6.14
C SER A 467 -1.78 10.73 -7.63
N HIS A 468 -2.59 11.47 -8.38
CA HIS A 468 -2.60 11.45 -9.83
C HIS A 468 -1.80 12.64 -10.32
N LEU A 469 -0.62 12.37 -10.87
CA LEU A 469 0.19 13.35 -11.60
C LEU A 469 -0.27 13.35 -13.06
N VAL A 470 -0.70 14.51 -13.55
CA VAL A 470 -1.14 14.68 -14.94
C VAL A 470 -0.04 15.39 -15.70
N ALA A 471 0.46 14.77 -16.75
CA ALA A 471 1.49 15.32 -17.61
C ALA A 471 1.01 15.47 -19.06
N ALA A 472 1.58 16.46 -19.74
CA ALA A 472 1.34 16.77 -21.14
C ALA A 472 2.62 16.53 -21.98
N PRO A 473 2.49 16.22 -23.27
CA PRO A 473 3.61 15.98 -24.18
C PRO A 473 4.52 17.21 -24.38
#